data_AF-A0A7Y2J2K7-F1
#
_entry.id   AF-A0A7Y2J2K7-F1
#
_cell.length_a   1.000
_cell.length_b   1.000
_cell.length_c   1.000
_cell.angle_alpha   90.00
_cell.angle_beta   90.00
_cell.angle_gamma   90.00
#
_symmetry.space_group_name_H-M   'P 1'
#
loop_
_entity.id
_entity.type
_entity.pdbx_description
1 polymer ?
#
loop_
_entity_poly.entity_id
_entity_poly.type
_entity_poly.pdbx_seq_one_letter_code
_entity_poly.pdbx_strand_id
1 'polypeptide(L)'
;MLREVTTNEWFTIIFLISLGILAFTKYVHTNRFHDFIALLVNSKYLKIYARDQKFIDQFDALLFGNLILSGSVFIFISYQSVLKPVEFDLVFFLKILTVLGIVLLIKVLIERLIGSVFELDALIDEYVFQKTSYKNYTGLFLLPVNVIFLYAVTLTEMWLYIVLGLIFLINFMGFVTTFKSNQKLILSNFFYFILYLCALEIGPYVIMFKVLDI
;
A
#
# COMPACT_ATOMS: atom_id res chain seq x y z
N MET A 1 24.74 -27.51 -0.55
CA MET A 1 23.88 -27.54 -1.76
C MET A 1 23.93 -26.15 -2.36
N LEU A 2 24.55 -25.99 -3.53
CA LEU A 2 24.51 -24.73 -4.28
C LEU A 2 23.12 -24.61 -4.90
N ARG A 3 22.38 -23.56 -4.55
CA ARG A 3 21.08 -23.23 -5.16
C ARG A 3 21.35 -22.90 -6.63
N GLU A 4 20.65 -23.55 -7.55
CA GLU A 4 20.65 -23.12 -8.95
C GLU A 4 20.24 -21.65 -8.99
N VAL A 5 21.13 -20.81 -9.53
CA VAL A 5 20.88 -19.38 -9.70
C VAL A 5 19.90 -19.25 -10.85
N THR A 6 18.59 -19.40 -10.56
CA THR A 6 17.56 -18.99 -11.50
C THR A 6 17.74 -17.51 -11.74
N THR A 7 18.00 -17.13 -12.99
CA THR A 7 18.26 -15.76 -13.43
C THR A 7 17.03 -14.89 -13.21
N ASN A 8 16.93 -14.32 -12.01
CA ASN A 8 15.88 -13.37 -11.61
C ASN A 8 16.14 -11.96 -12.19
N GLU A 9 16.62 -11.85 -13.43
CA GLU A 9 17.09 -10.60 -14.04
C GLU A 9 16.01 -9.51 -14.05
N TRP A 10 14.78 -9.88 -14.41
CA TRP A 10 13.64 -8.97 -14.39
C TRP A 10 13.31 -8.45 -12.99
N PHE A 11 13.36 -9.30 -11.97
CA PHE A 11 13.16 -8.87 -10.59
C PHE A 11 14.26 -7.91 -10.12
N THR A 12 15.50 -8.13 -10.55
CA THR A 12 16.61 -7.21 -10.27
C THR A 12 16.35 -5.83 -10.88
N ILE A 13 15.88 -5.77 -12.13
CA ILE A 13 15.52 -4.51 -12.79
C ILE A 13 14.38 -3.80 -12.04
N ILE A 14 13.32 -4.53 -11.70
CA ILE A 14 12.17 -3.97 -10.96
C ILE A 14 12.62 -3.43 -9.59
N PHE A 15 13.48 -4.18 -8.88
CA PHE A 15 14.06 -3.74 -7.62
C PHE A 15 14.87 -2.46 -7.76
N LEU A 16 15.74 -2.37 -8.78
CA LEU A 16 16.53 -1.16 -9.04
C LEU A 16 15.64 0.05 -9.36
N ILE A 17 14.55 -0.13 -10.11
CA ILE A 17 13.56 0.92 -10.36
C ILE A 17 12.91 1.36 -9.05
N SER A 18 12.44 0.42 -8.23
CA SER A 18 11.80 0.70 -6.94
C SER A 18 12.74 1.46 -5.99
N LEU A 19 14.00 1.02 -5.90
CA LEU A 19 15.03 1.67 -5.11
C LEU A 19 15.39 3.05 -5.67
N GLY A 20 15.43 3.20 -7.00
CA GLY A 20 15.62 4.48 -7.67
C GLY A 20 14.51 5.48 -7.34
N ILE A 21 13.25 5.04 -7.33
CA ILE A 21 12.10 5.87 -6.92
C ILE A 21 12.26 6.33 -5.47
N LEU A 22 12.63 5.45 -4.54
CA LEU A 22 12.84 5.82 -3.14
C LEU A 22 14.02 6.77 -2.97
N ALA A 23 15.14 6.51 -3.65
CA ALA A 23 16.33 7.36 -3.61
C ALA A 23 16.01 8.77 -4.15
N PHE A 24 15.29 8.84 -5.28
CA PHE A 24 14.84 10.10 -5.86
C PHE A 24 13.88 10.84 -4.92
N THR A 25 12.91 10.14 -4.33
CA THR A 25 11.97 10.71 -3.35
C THR A 25 12.71 11.30 -2.15
N LYS A 26 13.68 10.58 -1.61
CA LYS A 26 14.54 11.06 -0.51
C LYS A 26 15.38 12.27 -0.92
N TYR A 27 15.89 12.29 -2.14
CA TYR A 27 16.70 13.40 -2.66
C TYR A 27 15.88 14.69 -2.80
N VAL A 28 14.68 14.61 -3.39
CA VAL A 28 13.81 15.79 -3.59
C VAL A 28 13.15 16.25 -2.29
N HIS A 29 12.78 15.33 -1.40
CA HIS A 29 11.96 15.62 -0.22
C HIS A 29 12.58 15.06 1.08
N THR A 30 13.85 15.39 1.36
CA THR A 30 14.62 14.77 2.45
C THR A 30 13.96 14.86 3.83
N ASN A 31 13.52 16.04 4.25
CA ASN A 31 12.91 16.23 5.57
C ASN A 31 11.59 15.46 5.70
N ARG A 32 10.73 15.53 4.68
CA ARG A 32 9.45 14.80 4.64
C ARG A 32 9.66 13.29 4.59
N PHE A 33 10.68 12.81 3.88
CA PHE A 33 11.03 11.38 3.86
C PHE A 33 11.51 10.87 5.22
N HIS A 34 12.28 11.68 5.96
CA HIS A 34 12.72 11.33 7.31
C HIS A 34 11.53 11.25 8.28
N ASP A 35 10.64 12.24 8.24
CA ASP A 35 9.39 12.21 9.02
C ASP A 35 8.52 10.99 8.63
N PHE A 36 8.48 10.63 7.33
CA PHE A 36 7.73 9.48 6.82
C PHE A 36 8.29 8.13 7.29
N ILE A 37 9.61 7.94 7.36
CA ILE A 37 10.20 6.71 7.92
C ILE A 37 9.77 6.51 9.38
N ALA A 38 9.65 7.61 10.13
CA ALA A 38 9.22 7.60 11.52
C ALA A 38 7.70 7.44 11.70
N LEU A 39 6.92 7.23 10.64
CA LEU A 39 5.45 7.21 10.68
C LEU A 39 4.84 6.17 11.63
N LEU A 40 5.49 5.00 11.79
CA LEU A 40 5.04 3.98 12.76
C LEU A 40 5.28 4.38 14.22
N VAL A 41 6.24 5.27 14.48
CA VAL A 41 6.67 5.68 15.82
C VAL A 41 6.06 7.04 16.20
N ASN A 42 5.94 7.95 15.24
CA ASN A 42 5.54 9.32 15.45
C ASN A 42 4.49 9.78 14.42
N SER A 43 3.37 10.30 14.93
CA SER A 43 2.31 10.91 14.12
C SER A 43 2.64 12.30 13.57
N LYS A 44 3.86 12.83 13.80
CA LYS A 44 4.33 14.14 13.32
C LYS A 44 4.13 14.30 11.82
N TYR A 45 4.51 13.28 11.02
CA TYR A 45 4.29 13.29 9.58
C TYR A 45 2.82 13.54 9.23
N LEU A 46 1.92 12.75 9.83
CA LEU A 46 0.49 12.85 9.56
C LEU A 46 -0.05 14.24 9.93
N LYS A 47 0.36 14.80 11.07
CA LYS A 47 -0.16 16.08 11.56
C LYS A 47 0.32 17.29 10.74
N ILE A 48 1.58 17.28 10.30
CA ILE A 48 2.16 18.40 9.54
C ILE A 48 1.63 18.37 8.11
N TYR A 49 1.72 17.21 7.45
CA TYR A 49 1.50 17.12 6.01
C TYR A 49 0.03 16.84 5.62
N ALA A 50 -0.86 16.50 6.57
CA ALA A 50 -2.29 16.41 6.28
C ALA A 50 -2.93 17.78 6.00
N ARG A 51 -2.42 18.86 6.59
CA ARG A 51 -3.02 20.20 6.46
C ARG A 51 -2.68 20.90 5.15
N ASP A 52 -1.51 20.61 4.59
CA ASP A 52 -1.00 21.24 3.37
C ASP A 52 -1.19 20.34 2.14
N GLN A 53 -2.01 19.30 2.27
CA GLN A 53 -2.10 18.27 1.27
C GLN A 53 -2.85 18.75 0.03
N LYS A 54 -2.25 18.52 -1.14
CA LYS A 54 -2.87 18.75 -2.44
C LYS A 54 -3.55 17.47 -2.94
N PHE A 55 -4.46 17.63 -3.90
CA PHE A 55 -5.11 16.50 -4.56
C PHE A 55 -4.07 15.54 -5.16
N ILE A 56 -3.07 16.01 -5.90
CA ILE A 56 -1.94 15.17 -6.32
C ILE A 56 -0.67 15.79 -5.74
N ASP A 57 -0.05 15.07 -4.81
CA ASP A 57 1.23 15.42 -4.24
C ASP A 57 2.31 14.50 -4.82
N GLN A 58 3.41 15.11 -5.31
CA GLN A 58 4.48 14.38 -5.98
C GLN A 58 5.16 13.35 -5.07
N PHE A 59 5.32 13.67 -3.78
CA PHE A 59 5.92 12.75 -2.82
C PHE A 59 5.04 11.51 -2.62
N ASP A 60 3.74 11.72 -2.43
CA ASP A 60 2.80 10.61 -2.24
C ASP A 60 2.66 9.77 -3.52
N ALA A 61 2.69 10.40 -4.70
CA ALA A 61 2.64 9.70 -5.98
C ALA A 61 3.86 8.79 -6.22
N LEU A 62 5.07 9.26 -5.88
CA LEU A 62 6.29 8.45 -5.99
C LEU A 62 6.24 7.25 -5.04
N LEU A 63 5.85 7.46 -3.78
CA LEU A 63 5.71 6.37 -2.81
C LEU A 63 4.60 5.38 -3.18
N PHE A 64 3.51 5.87 -3.79
CA PHE A 64 2.44 5.04 -4.32
C PHE A 64 2.92 4.17 -5.49
N GLY A 65 3.77 4.71 -6.37
CA GLY A 65 4.44 3.93 -7.40
C GLY A 65 5.31 2.81 -6.81
N ASN A 66 6.09 3.11 -5.77
CA ASN A 66 6.88 2.10 -5.05
C ASN A 66 5.98 1.03 -4.38
N LEU A 67 4.81 1.42 -3.84
CA LEU A 67 3.84 0.48 -3.29
C LEU A 67 3.31 -0.48 -4.36
N ILE A 68 2.93 0.03 -5.53
CA ILE A 68 2.45 -0.81 -6.63
C ILE A 68 3.55 -1.79 -7.04
N LEU A 69 4.76 -1.32 -7.31
CA LEU A 69 5.88 -2.18 -7.71
C LEU A 69 6.20 -3.25 -6.67
N SER A 70 6.41 -2.86 -5.42
CA SER A 70 6.77 -3.77 -4.33
C SER A 70 5.62 -4.74 -4.01
N GLY A 71 4.38 -4.27 -4.07
CA GLY A 71 3.18 -5.09 -3.88
C GLY A 71 3.03 -6.13 -4.98
N SER A 72 3.23 -5.76 -6.25
CA SER A 72 3.14 -6.69 -7.38
C SER A 72 4.21 -7.76 -7.33
N VAL A 73 5.45 -7.42 -6.96
CA VAL A 73 6.52 -8.40 -6.74
C VAL A 73 6.14 -9.38 -5.62
N PHE A 74 5.65 -8.87 -4.50
CA PHE A 74 5.25 -9.72 -3.38
C PHE A 74 4.10 -10.68 -3.75
N ILE A 75 3.08 -10.19 -4.46
CA ILE A 75 1.96 -11.01 -4.95
C ILE A 75 2.46 -12.09 -5.90
N PHE A 76 3.35 -11.73 -6.82
CA PHE A 76 3.92 -12.70 -7.77
C PHE A 76 4.68 -13.82 -7.04
N ILE A 77 5.58 -13.46 -6.11
CA ILE A 77 6.37 -14.45 -5.36
C ILE A 77 5.44 -15.33 -4.51
N SER A 78 4.42 -14.73 -3.88
CA SER A 78 3.43 -15.48 -3.09
C SER A 78 2.66 -16.48 -3.93
N TYR A 79 2.24 -16.08 -5.15
CA TYR A 79 1.57 -16.95 -6.10
C TYR A 79 2.47 -18.12 -6.54
N GLN A 80 3.73 -17.82 -6.86
CA GLN A 80 4.72 -18.82 -7.28
C GLN A 80 5.02 -19.84 -6.18
N SER A 81 5.08 -19.39 -4.91
CA SER A 81 5.46 -20.24 -3.79
C SER A 81 4.33 -21.11 -3.23
N VAL A 82 3.08 -20.63 -3.24
CA VAL A 82 1.96 -21.31 -2.54
C VAL A 82 0.97 -21.98 -3.48
N LEU A 83 0.65 -21.36 -4.62
CA LEU A 83 -0.41 -21.87 -5.50
C LEU A 83 0.14 -22.77 -6.60
N LYS A 84 1.14 -22.28 -7.34
CA LYS A 84 1.70 -23.03 -8.47
C LYS A 84 3.12 -22.56 -8.78
N PRO A 85 4.12 -23.45 -8.84
CA PRO A 85 5.44 -23.09 -9.33
C PRO A 85 5.32 -22.77 -10.83
N VAL A 86 5.21 -21.48 -11.14
CA VAL A 86 5.20 -20.95 -12.50
C VAL A 86 6.52 -20.21 -12.72
N GLU A 87 7.12 -20.36 -13.89
CA GLU A 87 8.27 -19.55 -14.29
C GLU A 87 7.89 -18.07 -14.43
N PHE A 88 8.88 -17.18 -14.39
CA PHE A 88 8.59 -15.77 -14.55
C PHE A 88 8.10 -15.47 -15.97
N ASP A 89 6.86 -14.98 -16.07
CA ASP A 89 6.29 -14.40 -17.29
C ASP A 89 6.08 -12.88 -17.09
N LEU A 90 6.77 -12.09 -17.90
CA LEU A 90 6.68 -10.63 -17.88
C LEU A 90 5.26 -10.16 -18.16
N VAL A 91 4.51 -10.84 -19.05
CA VAL A 91 3.14 -10.46 -19.39
C VAL A 91 2.23 -10.69 -18.19
N PHE A 92 2.35 -11.82 -17.51
CA PHE A 92 1.62 -12.10 -16.27
C PHE A 92 1.97 -11.11 -15.16
N PHE A 93 3.25 -10.78 -14.97
CA PHE A 93 3.67 -9.78 -13.99
C PHE A 93 3.08 -8.39 -14.30
N LEU A 94 3.14 -7.94 -15.56
CA LEU A 94 2.56 -6.67 -15.98
C LEU A 94 1.04 -6.62 -15.78
N LYS A 95 0.34 -7.75 -15.95
CA LYS A 95 -1.09 -7.87 -15.61
C LYS A 95 -1.33 -7.66 -14.11
N ILE A 96 -0.55 -8.31 -13.24
CA ILE A 96 -0.64 -8.12 -11.79
C ILE A 96 -0.39 -6.65 -11.43
N LEU A 97 0.65 -6.06 -11.99
CA LEU A 97 1.01 -4.65 -11.78
C LEU A 97 -0.11 -3.69 -12.20
N THR A 98 -0.66 -3.90 -13.39
CA THR A 98 -1.72 -3.05 -13.92
C THR A 98 -3.01 -3.19 -13.12
N VAL A 99 -3.42 -4.42 -12.79
CA VAL A 99 -4.63 -4.67 -11.99
C VAL A 99 -4.49 -4.07 -10.60
N LEU A 100 -3.35 -4.30 -9.92
CA LEU A 100 -3.10 -3.74 -8.60
C LEU A 100 -3.14 -2.20 -8.64
N GLY A 101 -2.45 -1.60 -9.62
CA GLY A 101 -2.42 -0.15 -9.80
C GLY A 101 -3.81 0.44 -10.04
N ILE A 102 -4.59 -0.14 -10.95
CA ILE A 102 -5.95 0.31 -11.27
C ILE A 102 -6.85 0.19 -10.04
N VAL A 103 -6.84 -0.96 -9.35
CA VAL A 103 -7.70 -1.20 -8.17
C VAL A 103 -7.38 -0.19 -7.06
N LEU A 104 -6.11 0.03 -6.76
CA LEU A 104 -5.71 0.99 -5.73
C LEU A 104 -6.05 2.43 -6.11
N LEU A 105 -5.83 2.80 -7.37
CA LEU A 105 -6.05 4.16 -7.86
C LEU A 105 -7.55 4.49 -7.92
N ILE A 106 -8.37 3.60 -8.49
CA ILE A 106 -9.84 3.74 -8.50
C ILE A 106 -10.37 3.87 -7.08
N LYS A 107 -9.88 3.05 -6.13
CA LYS A 107 -10.31 3.12 -4.73
C LYS A 107 -10.06 4.51 -4.13
N VAL A 108 -8.87 5.06 -4.30
CA VAL A 108 -8.54 6.41 -3.81
C VAL A 108 -9.39 7.50 -4.49
N LEU A 109 -9.64 7.38 -5.80
CA LEU A 109 -10.47 8.35 -6.52
C LEU A 109 -11.93 8.33 -6.04
N ILE A 110 -12.51 7.15 -5.81
CA ILE A 110 -13.90 7.06 -5.32
C ILE A 110 -13.99 7.58 -3.88
N GLU A 111 -13.02 7.26 -3.02
CA GLU A 111 -12.96 7.78 -1.64
C GLU A 111 -13.06 9.32 -1.64
N ARG A 112 -12.31 9.98 -2.53
CA ARG A 112 -12.31 11.44 -2.66
C ARG A 112 -13.54 12.02 -3.33
N LEU A 113 -14.10 11.33 -4.33
CA LEU A 113 -15.36 11.76 -4.97
C LEU A 113 -16.50 11.80 -3.94
N ILE A 114 -16.55 10.81 -3.04
CA ILE A 114 -17.49 10.82 -1.92
C ILE A 114 -17.24 12.04 -1.02
N GLY A 115 -15.98 12.37 -0.72
CA GLY A 115 -15.59 13.62 -0.05
C GLY A 115 -16.30 14.84 -0.60
N SER A 116 -16.21 15.01 -1.91
CA SER A 116 -16.78 16.14 -2.62
C SER A 116 -18.32 16.12 -2.66
N VAL A 117 -18.94 14.95 -2.87
CA VAL A 117 -20.40 14.84 -2.94
C VAL A 117 -21.08 15.18 -1.60
N PHE A 118 -20.42 14.89 -0.48
CA PHE A 118 -20.95 15.16 0.86
C PHE A 118 -20.48 16.48 1.46
N GLU A 119 -19.75 17.32 0.72
CA GLU A 119 -19.14 18.58 1.20
C GLU A 119 -18.24 18.37 2.45
N LEU A 120 -17.59 17.20 2.51
CA LEU A 120 -16.69 16.78 3.60
C LEU A 120 -15.23 16.66 3.11
N ASP A 121 -14.85 17.40 2.08
CA ASP A 121 -13.55 17.32 1.40
C ASP A 121 -12.38 17.34 2.37
N ALA A 122 -12.33 18.32 3.29
CA ALA A 122 -11.24 18.46 4.24
C ALA A 122 -11.05 17.23 5.16
N LEU A 123 -12.16 16.61 5.58
CA LEU A 123 -12.12 15.44 6.47
C LEU A 123 -11.75 14.18 5.69
N ILE A 124 -12.34 14.01 4.51
CA ILE A 124 -12.11 12.82 3.69
C ILE A 124 -10.70 12.86 3.09
N ASP A 125 -10.18 14.01 2.69
CA ASP A 125 -8.81 14.14 2.20
C ASP A 125 -7.79 13.82 3.31
N GLU A 126 -7.97 14.35 4.52
CA GLU A 126 -7.11 14.01 5.66
C GLU A 126 -7.17 12.51 5.97
N TYR A 127 -8.37 11.91 5.97
CA TYR A 127 -8.54 10.47 6.18
C TYR A 127 -7.83 9.65 5.08
N VAL A 128 -8.07 9.98 3.81
CA VAL A 128 -7.50 9.28 2.65
C VAL A 128 -5.98 9.38 2.65
N PHE A 129 -5.43 10.53 3.05
CA PHE A 129 -3.99 10.73 3.21
C PHE A 129 -3.37 9.86 4.28
N GLN A 130 -3.96 9.87 5.47
CA GLN A 130 -3.43 9.07 6.58
C GLN A 130 -3.43 7.60 6.16
N LYS A 131 -4.57 7.11 5.65
CA LYS A 131 -4.70 5.74 5.13
C LYS A 131 -3.69 5.41 4.03
N THR A 132 -3.54 6.29 3.03
CA THR A 132 -2.60 6.09 1.92
C THR A 132 -1.15 6.12 2.40
N SER A 133 -0.82 6.92 3.40
CA SER A 133 0.53 6.99 3.97
C SER A 133 0.95 5.67 4.63
N TYR A 134 0.07 5.01 5.38
CA TYR A 134 0.35 3.68 5.94
C TYR A 134 0.45 2.58 4.86
N LYS A 135 -0.36 2.68 3.79
CA LYS A 135 -0.21 1.79 2.63
C LYS A 135 1.13 2.01 1.92
N ASN A 136 1.51 3.25 1.68
CA ASN A 136 2.81 3.60 1.11
C ASN A 136 3.97 3.10 1.98
N TYR A 137 3.81 3.14 3.31
CA TYR A 137 4.78 2.57 4.24
C TYR A 137 4.89 1.04 4.09
N THR A 138 3.78 0.36 3.84
CA THR A 138 3.78 -1.08 3.49
C THR A 138 4.63 -1.33 2.25
N GLY A 139 4.54 -0.46 1.23
CA GLY A 139 5.40 -0.53 0.04
C GLY A 139 6.89 -0.38 0.35
N LEU A 140 7.24 0.55 1.26
CA LEU A 140 8.61 0.72 1.73
C LEU A 140 9.11 -0.54 2.48
N PHE A 141 8.26 -1.12 3.33
CA PHE A 141 8.56 -2.34 4.09
C PHE A 141 8.70 -3.58 3.18
N LEU A 142 7.86 -3.70 2.15
CA LEU A 142 7.87 -4.83 1.24
C LEU A 142 9.13 -4.91 0.38
N LEU A 143 9.79 -3.79 0.11
CA LEU A 143 10.99 -3.76 -0.72
C LEU A 143 12.13 -4.64 -0.15
N PRO A 144 12.63 -4.45 1.09
CA PRO A 144 13.66 -5.33 1.65
C PRO A 144 13.16 -6.76 1.85
N VAL A 145 11.87 -6.94 2.17
CA VAL A 145 11.25 -8.25 2.33
C VAL A 145 11.31 -9.05 1.02
N ASN A 146 10.96 -8.43 -0.10
CA ASN A 146 11.04 -9.04 -1.42
C ASN A 146 12.47 -9.42 -1.80
N VAL A 147 13.47 -8.60 -1.49
CA VAL A 147 14.88 -8.93 -1.74
C VAL A 147 15.29 -10.19 -0.98
N ILE A 148 14.92 -10.28 0.30
CA ILE A 148 15.24 -11.46 1.12
C ILE A 148 14.61 -12.70 0.50
N PHE A 149 13.35 -12.65 0.09
CA PHE A 149 12.68 -13.83 -0.46
C PHE A 149 13.10 -14.20 -1.89
N LEU A 150 13.54 -13.23 -2.70
CA LEU A 150 14.02 -13.50 -4.04
C LEU A 150 15.42 -14.12 -4.04
N TYR A 151 16.32 -13.60 -3.20
CA TYR A 151 17.76 -13.91 -3.31
C TYR A 151 18.31 -14.72 -2.14
N ALA A 152 17.74 -14.62 -0.94
CA ALA A 152 18.30 -15.27 0.25
C ALA A 152 17.52 -16.51 0.71
N VAL A 153 16.19 -16.43 0.81
CA VAL A 153 15.34 -17.45 1.43
C VAL A 153 14.14 -17.76 0.54
N THR A 154 13.80 -19.03 0.33
CA THR A 154 12.55 -19.37 -0.37
C THR A 154 11.34 -19.05 0.50
N LEU A 155 10.35 -18.36 -0.06
CA LEU A 155 9.11 -18.06 0.65
C LEU A 155 8.33 -19.37 0.89
N THR A 156 8.12 -19.71 2.16
CA THR A 156 7.25 -20.81 2.59
C THR A 156 5.92 -20.27 3.10
N GLU A 157 4.91 -21.13 3.25
CA GLU A 157 3.61 -20.72 3.80
C GLU A 157 3.72 -20.02 5.17
N MET A 158 4.60 -20.51 6.05
CA MET A 158 4.86 -19.89 7.35
C MET A 158 5.37 -18.45 7.20
N TRP A 159 6.38 -18.24 6.33
CA TRP A 159 6.93 -16.90 6.09
C TRP A 159 5.90 -15.97 5.44
N LEU A 160 5.07 -16.49 4.53
CA LEU A 160 3.97 -15.74 3.93
C LEU A 160 3.00 -15.22 5.01
N TYR A 161 2.55 -16.08 5.92
CA TYR A 161 1.64 -15.66 7.00
C TYR A 161 2.27 -14.63 7.95
N ILE A 162 3.57 -14.75 8.24
CA ILE A 162 4.28 -13.74 9.05
C ILE A 162 4.28 -12.38 8.34
N VAL A 163 4.63 -12.33 7.05
CA VAL A 163 4.66 -11.08 6.30
C VAL A 163 3.26 -10.48 6.17
N LEU A 164 2.25 -11.30 5.86
CA LEU A 164 0.86 -10.84 5.83
C LEU A 164 0.40 -10.29 7.19
N GLY A 165 0.79 -10.94 8.30
CA GLY A 165 0.55 -10.45 9.66
C GLY A 165 1.20 -9.09 9.92
N LEU A 166 2.44 -8.87 9.47
CA LEU A 166 3.12 -7.59 9.59
C LEU A 166 2.48 -6.49 8.73
N ILE A 167 2.09 -6.82 7.49
CA ILE A 167 1.33 -5.91 6.61
C ILE A 167 0.02 -5.52 7.28
N PHE A 168 -0.70 -6.49 7.84
CA PHE A 168 -1.95 -6.25 8.55
C PHE A 168 -1.72 -5.34 9.76
N LEU A 169 -0.69 -5.58 10.57
CA LEU A 169 -0.35 -4.72 11.71
C LEU A 169 -0.04 -3.28 11.30
N ILE A 170 0.74 -3.07 10.24
CA ILE A 170 1.03 -1.72 9.71
C ILE A 170 -0.26 -1.00 9.33
N ASN A 171 -1.15 -1.68 8.60
CA ASN A 171 -2.42 -1.08 8.17
C ASN A 171 -3.39 -0.88 9.35
N PHE A 172 -3.41 -1.79 10.31
CA PHE A 172 -4.23 -1.68 11.52
C PHE A 172 -3.77 -0.50 12.40
N MET A 173 -2.46 -0.30 12.56
CA MET A 173 -1.91 0.89 13.22
C MET A 173 -2.37 2.17 12.51
N GLY A 174 -2.40 2.15 11.17
CA GLY A 174 -2.92 3.27 10.39
C GLY A 174 -4.39 3.55 10.65
N PHE A 175 -5.21 2.51 10.67
CA PHE A 175 -6.63 2.63 11.01
C PHE A 175 -6.84 3.21 12.42
N VAL A 176 -6.16 2.68 13.43
CA VAL A 176 -6.25 3.16 14.82
C VAL A 176 -5.81 4.62 14.95
N THR A 177 -4.71 4.99 14.29
CA THR A 177 -4.16 6.35 14.35
C THR A 177 -5.09 7.35 13.69
N THR A 178 -5.68 6.97 12.55
CA THR A 178 -6.67 7.78 11.82
C THR A 178 -7.93 7.98 12.65
N PHE A 179 -8.42 6.91 13.28
CA PHE A 179 -9.59 6.98 14.16
C PHE A 179 -9.34 7.88 15.37
N LYS A 180 -8.17 7.79 16.00
CA LYS A 180 -7.80 8.66 17.14
C LYS A 180 -7.65 10.12 16.75
N SER A 181 -7.06 10.42 15.59
CA SER A 181 -6.87 11.80 15.13
C SER A 181 -8.20 12.51 14.85
N ASN A 182 -9.17 11.78 14.32
CA ASN A 182 -10.44 12.33 13.84
C ASN A 182 -11.65 12.01 14.75
N GLN A 183 -11.42 11.50 15.96
CA GLN A 183 -12.46 10.96 16.86
C GLN A 183 -13.63 11.93 17.11
N LYS A 184 -13.35 13.23 17.36
CA LYS A 184 -14.40 14.22 17.65
C LYS A 184 -15.31 14.49 16.46
N LEU A 185 -14.75 14.54 15.26
CA LEU A 185 -15.45 14.77 14.01
C LEU A 185 -16.20 13.51 13.51
N ILE A 186 -15.59 12.33 13.70
CA ILE A 186 -16.22 11.05 13.39
C ILE A 186 -17.43 10.82 14.32
N LEU A 187 -17.32 11.15 15.61
CA LEU A 187 -18.43 11.00 16.55
C LEU A 187 -19.57 12.00 16.29
N SER A 188 -19.29 13.20 15.78
CA SER A 188 -20.36 14.14 15.40
C SER A 188 -21.11 13.70 14.14
N ASN A 189 -20.44 13.00 13.22
CA ASN A 189 -20.99 12.52 11.95
C ASN A 189 -20.99 10.98 11.85
N PHE A 190 -21.28 10.30 12.97
CA PHE A 190 -21.07 8.85 13.11
C PHE A 190 -21.82 8.01 12.07
N PHE A 191 -23.02 8.42 11.67
CA PHE A 191 -23.83 7.73 10.68
C PHE A 191 -23.22 7.78 9.27
N TYR A 192 -22.65 8.94 8.88
CA TYR A 192 -21.95 9.10 7.59
C TYR A 192 -20.65 8.31 7.56
N PHE A 193 -19.93 8.23 8.69
CA PHE A 193 -18.73 7.43 8.80
C PHE A 193 -19.01 5.92 8.67
N ILE A 194 -20.09 5.42 9.28
CA ILE A 194 -20.54 4.03 9.10
C ILE A 194 -20.93 3.76 7.65
N LEU A 195 -21.71 4.66 7.04
CA LEU A 195 -22.14 4.50 5.65
C LEU A 195 -20.92 4.44 4.71
N TYR A 196 -19.91 5.27 4.95
CA TYR A 196 -18.63 5.25 4.23
C TYR A 196 -17.88 3.90 4.40
N LEU A 197 -17.69 3.45 5.65
CA LEU A 197 -17.02 2.17 5.95
C LEU A 197 -17.73 1.00 5.26
N CYS A 198 -19.06 0.95 5.36
CA CYS A 198 -19.85 -0.13 4.80
C CYS A 198 -19.87 -0.10 3.26
N ALA A 199 -20.06 1.07 2.64
CA ALA A 199 -20.22 1.18 1.20
C ALA A 199 -18.89 0.99 0.45
N LEU A 200 -17.81 1.57 0.95
CA LEU A 200 -16.57 1.68 0.17
C LEU A 200 -15.41 0.85 0.71
N GLU A 201 -15.37 0.64 2.02
CA GLU A 201 -14.32 -0.17 2.62
C GLU A 201 -14.69 -1.64 2.63
N ILE A 202 -15.90 -1.99 3.05
CA ILE A 202 -16.39 -3.38 3.15
C ILE A 202 -17.10 -3.84 1.86
N GLY A 203 -17.90 -2.97 1.25
CA GLY A 203 -18.72 -3.27 0.07
C GLY A 203 -17.97 -3.94 -1.09
N PRO A 204 -16.80 -3.43 -1.54
CA PRO A 204 -16.05 -4.04 -2.64
C PRO A 204 -15.56 -5.46 -2.31
N TYR A 205 -15.18 -5.73 -1.05
CA TYR A 205 -14.78 -7.08 -0.64
C TYR A 205 -15.97 -8.04 -0.65
N VAL A 206 -17.15 -7.61 -0.19
CA VAL A 206 -18.38 -8.41 -0.23
C VAL A 206 -18.79 -8.73 -1.67
N ILE A 207 -18.68 -7.75 -2.58
CA ILE A 207 -18.93 -7.97 -4.02
C ILE A 207 -17.89 -8.93 -4.60
N MET A 208 -16.61 -8.80 -4.26
CA MET A 208 -15.56 -9.73 -4.69
C MET A 208 -15.84 -11.16 -4.22
N PHE A 209 -16.23 -11.35 -2.95
CA PHE A 209 -16.62 -12.67 -2.42
C PHE A 209 -17.78 -13.27 -3.21
N LYS A 210 -18.80 -12.48 -3.51
CA LYS A 210 -19.98 -12.95 -4.24
C LYS A 210 -19.70 -13.25 -5.72
N VAL A 211 -18.79 -12.50 -6.35
CA VAL A 211 -18.43 -12.71 -7.77
C VAL A 211 -17.48 -13.90 -7.95
N LEU A 212 -16.72 -14.25 -6.91
CA LEU A 212 -15.75 -15.35 -6.94
C LEU A 212 -16.32 -16.72 -6.53
N ASP A 213 -17.64 -16.82 -6.28
CA ASP A 213 -18.35 -18.06 -5.87
C ASP A 213 -17.55 -18.90 -4.86
N ILE A 214 -17.23 -18.30 -3.71
CA ILE A 214 -16.81 -19.00 -2.48
C ILE A 214 -17.97 -18.93 -1.48
#